data_AF-A0A178LYF7-F1
#
_entry.id   AF-A0A178LYF7-F1
#
_cell.length_a   1.000
_cell.length_b   1.000
_cell.length_c   1.000
_cell.angle_alpha   90.00
_cell.angle_beta   90.00
_cell.angle_gamma   90.00
#
_symmetry.space_group_name_H-M   'P 1'
#
loop_
_entity.id
_entity.type
_entity.pdbx_description
1 polymer ?
#
loop_
_entity_poly.entity_id
_entity_poly.type
_entity_poly.pdbx_seq_one_letter_code
_entity_poly.pdbx_strand_id
1 'polypeptide(L)'
;MVGAGLTLAVTPDKEAATHVAMNVQLVSNESALVPECLAGDAASAGCGSLLGPSGSSTTTFALASANPALRPIIGPGGWLIGNGLDAAEDCEGNACRGGDGGLLWGNGGDGRYGYDGGNAGFLFGDGGDGGGGLDAFYREGTGERLAATDGGRGGRGGFLFGNGGNGGDGGSDENLLDADDPEDNDAEGARGGNGGRGGLLGGEGGDAGWGGDAYSFNGDAFAGDGGVGGSATMGSGGWGGDGGNAESEYGSAFGGWGGGGGNSFNGNGGDGGYGGDAAAYEDGEEAVGGNGGKGGATTIGDGGDGGNGGYGNPDYDADAVGGVGGDGGSTIIGTGGDGGVGGDAAPIDGDGTAGAGGNGGTAGLAGTGGDGGAGGEAYVFGDEEGESDGDATGGDGGNGGRGGFVAGEGGDGGDGGDATVPDAGTGSPSAGVGGTGGAGGLAGARGDDGADGTAGRESDDD
;
A
#
# COMPACT_ATOMS: atom_id res chain seq x y z
N MET A 1 -71.16 77.38 17.28
CA MET A 1 -71.62 76.39 16.29
C MET A 1 -70.91 75.08 16.59
N VAL A 2 -71.67 73.99 16.76
CA VAL A 2 -71.40 72.58 16.43
C VAL A 2 -69.91 72.15 16.43
N GLY A 3 -69.43 71.13 17.16
CA GLY A 3 -70.04 70.00 17.83
C GLY A 3 -69.04 68.83 17.85
N ALA A 4 -68.86 68.23 19.03
CA ALA A 4 -68.73 66.79 19.31
C ALA A 4 -67.67 65.90 18.61
N GLY A 5 -66.91 65.17 19.42
CA GLY A 5 -66.11 64.00 19.00
C GLY A 5 -65.21 63.46 20.12
N LEU A 6 -65.76 62.56 20.93
CA LEU A 6 -65.20 61.97 22.15
C LEU A 6 -64.21 60.82 21.84
N THR A 7 -63.13 60.78 22.64
CA THR A 7 -62.12 59.74 22.98
C THR A 7 -62.22 58.30 22.45
N LEU A 8 -61.06 57.68 22.18
CA LEU A 8 -60.59 56.50 22.92
C LEU A 8 -59.05 56.39 22.86
N ALA A 9 -58.44 56.05 24.00
CA ALA A 9 -57.01 56.03 24.26
C ALA A 9 -56.30 54.76 23.78
N VAL A 10 -55.03 54.89 23.38
CA VAL A 10 -54.01 53.81 23.46
C VAL A 10 -52.72 54.44 23.98
N THR A 11 -52.12 53.78 24.97
CA THR A 11 -50.94 54.14 25.76
C THR A 11 -49.62 54.05 24.97
N PRO A 12 -48.52 54.68 25.44
CA PRO A 12 -47.29 54.83 24.67
C PRO A 12 -46.46 53.55 24.68
N ASP A 13 -46.22 52.96 23.51
CA ASP A 13 -45.17 51.96 23.33
C ASP A 13 -43.81 52.65 23.39
N LYS A 14 -43.18 52.47 24.54
CA LYS A 14 -41.80 52.79 24.80
C LYS A 14 -40.97 51.65 24.19
N GLU A 15 -40.28 51.92 23.09
CA GLU A 15 -39.33 51.00 22.48
C GLU A 15 -38.34 50.48 23.54
N ALA A 16 -38.50 49.21 23.90
CA ALA A 16 -37.54 48.47 24.69
C ALA A 16 -36.50 47.89 23.72
N ALA A 17 -35.26 48.35 23.85
CA ALA A 17 -34.11 47.76 23.20
C ALA A 17 -34.11 46.24 23.42
N THR A 18 -34.06 45.48 22.33
CA THR A 18 -33.82 44.03 22.37
C THR A 18 -32.42 43.80 22.91
N HIS A 19 -32.35 43.48 24.20
CA HIS A 19 -31.16 42.87 24.80
C HIS A 19 -30.95 41.50 24.14
N VAL A 20 -29.88 41.36 23.36
CA VAL A 20 -29.39 40.04 22.96
C VAL A 20 -28.77 39.40 24.21
N ALA A 21 -29.56 38.57 24.89
CA ALA A 21 -29.06 37.74 25.97
C ALA A 21 -28.20 36.64 25.36
N MET A 22 -26.87 36.73 25.50
CA MET A 22 -26.00 35.59 25.29
C MET A 22 -26.22 34.63 26.48
N ASN A 23 -26.78 33.45 26.22
CA ASN A 23 -26.75 32.36 27.19
C ASN A 23 -25.31 31.84 27.27
N VAL A 24 -24.55 32.36 28.24
CA VAL A 24 -23.29 31.74 28.65
C VAL A 24 -23.64 30.51 29.48
N GLN A 25 -23.59 29.34 28.86
CA GLN A 25 -23.72 28.08 29.59
C GLN A 25 -22.36 27.75 30.21
N LEU A 26 -22.20 28.09 31.49
CA LEU A 26 -21.07 27.62 32.30
C LEU A 26 -21.30 26.13 32.57
N VAL A 27 -20.46 25.27 32.02
CA VAL A 27 -20.48 23.84 32.36
C VAL A 27 -19.62 23.68 33.62
N SER A 28 -20.28 23.50 34.75
CA SER A 28 -19.62 23.12 36.01
C SER A 28 -19.19 21.65 35.93
N ASN A 29 -17.89 21.36 35.99
CA ASN A 29 -17.35 20.01 36.20
C ASN A 29 -17.26 19.69 37.68
N GLU A 30 -18.43 19.59 38.33
CA GLU A 30 -18.56 19.10 39.70
C GLU A 30 -19.36 17.80 39.68
N SER A 31 -18.67 16.73 40.07
CA SER A 31 -19.15 15.36 40.21
C SER A 31 -20.43 15.27 41.04
N ALA A 32 -21.46 14.62 40.49
CA ALA A 32 -22.36 13.71 41.22
C ALA A 32 -23.40 13.10 40.27
N LEU A 33 -23.15 11.91 39.73
CA LEU A 33 -24.20 10.95 39.40
C LEU A 33 -23.70 9.54 39.72
N VAL A 34 -24.09 9.06 40.89
CA VAL A 34 -24.07 7.64 41.25
C VAL A 34 -25.36 7.05 40.67
N PRO A 35 -25.35 6.03 39.80
CA PRO A 35 -26.59 5.38 39.41
C PRO A 35 -26.99 4.35 40.48
N GLU A 36 -28.12 4.58 41.15
CA GLU A 36 -28.82 3.56 41.92
C GLU A 36 -29.41 2.52 40.97
N CYS A 37 -28.76 1.36 40.84
CA CYS A 37 -29.37 0.16 40.27
C CYS A 37 -30.05 -0.63 41.39
N LEU A 38 -31.33 -0.34 41.67
CA LEU A 38 -32.15 -1.18 42.54
C LEU A 38 -33.53 -1.47 41.90
N ALA A 39 -33.74 -2.76 41.63
CA ALA A 39 -35.00 -3.48 41.45
C ALA A 39 -35.77 -3.37 40.11
N GLY A 40 -35.78 -4.50 39.37
CA GLY A 40 -36.96 -4.96 38.62
C GLY A 40 -36.76 -5.22 37.12
N ASP A 41 -36.58 -6.50 36.79
CA ASP A 41 -36.77 -7.19 35.50
C ASP A 41 -35.93 -6.79 34.27
N ALA A 42 -35.30 -7.83 33.70
CA ALA A 42 -34.38 -7.82 32.58
C ALA A 42 -35.09 -7.69 31.23
N ALA A 43 -34.66 -6.70 30.43
CA ALA A 43 -34.42 -6.80 28.98
C ALA A 43 -34.33 -5.38 28.37
N SER A 44 -33.13 -4.79 28.41
CA SER A 44 -32.56 -3.78 27.49
C SER A 44 -31.55 -2.90 28.23
N ALA A 45 -30.42 -2.61 27.59
CA ALA A 45 -29.26 -1.83 28.06
C ALA A 45 -28.23 -2.61 28.92
N GLY A 46 -27.02 -2.72 28.36
CA GLY A 46 -25.90 -3.47 28.91
C GLY A 46 -25.33 -2.90 30.21
N CYS A 47 -25.53 -3.63 31.30
CA CYS A 47 -24.73 -3.56 32.51
C CYS A 47 -23.94 -4.87 32.64
N GLY A 48 -22.75 -4.89 32.02
CA GLY A 48 -21.79 -5.99 32.12
C GLY A 48 -20.91 -5.86 33.37
N SER A 49 -20.79 -6.98 34.08
CA SER A 49 -20.14 -7.19 35.38
C SER A 49 -18.65 -6.82 35.47
N LEU A 50 -18.29 -6.02 36.47
CA LEU A 50 -16.91 -5.74 36.93
C LEU A 50 -16.68 -6.38 38.32
N LEU A 51 -15.90 -7.46 38.38
CA LEU A 51 -15.31 -7.95 39.62
C LEU A 51 -13.87 -8.46 39.39
N GLY A 52 -12.89 -7.70 39.89
CA GLY A 52 -11.49 -8.10 40.05
C GLY A 52 -10.59 -6.91 40.46
N PRO A 53 -10.00 -6.86 41.67
CA PRO A 53 -9.38 -5.65 42.19
C PRO A 53 -7.86 -5.61 42.04
N SER A 54 -7.31 -4.40 41.85
CA SER A 54 -6.08 -3.83 42.45
C SER A 54 -5.14 -3.20 41.42
N GLY A 55 -4.88 -1.88 41.57
CA GLY A 55 -3.70 -1.23 41.00
C GLY A 55 -3.97 0.14 40.39
N SER A 56 -3.76 1.19 41.18
CA SER A 56 -3.77 2.58 40.74
C SER A 56 -2.91 2.83 39.50
N SER A 57 -3.48 3.51 38.50
CA SER A 57 -2.81 4.59 37.77
C SER A 57 -3.86 5.56 37.26
N THR A 58 -3.90 6.72 37.90
CA THR A 58 -4.71 7.88 37.53
C THR A 58 -4.00 8.61 36.39
N THR A 59 -4.38 8.28 35.16
CA THR A 59 -4.26 9.17 34.00
C THR A 59 -5.60 9.15 33.31
N THR A 60 -6.49 10.03 33.76
CA THR A 60 -7.70 10.41 33.02
C THR A 60 -7.27 11.10 31.74
N PHE A 61 -6.97 10.33 30.70
CA PHE A 61 -7.17 10.80 29.34
C PHE A 61 -8.67 11.02 29.22
N ALA A 62 -9.04 12.27 28.98
CA ALA A 62 -10.41 12.61 28.64
C ALA A 62 -10.82 11.71 27.49
N LEU A 63 -11.89 10.94 27.65
CA LEU A 63 -12.66 10.45 26.51
C LEU A 63 -13.03 11.70 25.71
N ALA A 64 -12.27 11.98 24.66
CA ALA A 64 -12.64 12.97 23.68
C ALA A 64 -13.91 12.45 23.04
N SER A 65 -15.02 12.99 23.51
CA SER A 65 -16.32 12.74 22.91
C SER A 65 -16.19 13.01 21.41
N ALA A 66 -16.59 12.04 20.58
CA ALA A 66 -16.72 12.19 19.13
C ALA A 66 -17.76 13.27 18.72
N ASN A 67 -18.37 13.98 19.68
CA ASN A 67 -19.20 15.14 19.42
C ASN A 67 -18.30 16.37 19.13
N PRO A 68 -18.29 16.90 17.90
CA PRO A 68 -17.44 18.05 17.53
C PRO A 68 -17.71 19.29 18.38
N ALA A 69 -18.86 19.39 19.05
CA ALA A 69 -19.19 20.48 19.97
C ALA A 69 -18.45 20.43 21.32
N LEU A 70 -17.78 19.33 21.66
CA LEU A 70 -17.08 19.13 22.94
C LEU A 70 -15.55 18.94 22.78
N ARG A 71 -15.02 18.99 21.54
CA ARG A 71 -13.57 18.99 21.30
C ARG A 71 -12.95 20.29 21.85
N PRO A 72 -11.79 20.23 22.51
CA PRO A 72 -11.11 21.45 22.95
C PRO A 72 -10.81 22.35 21.75
N ILE A 73 -10.80 23.67 21.94
CA ILE A 73 -10.38 24.59 20.87
C ILE A 73 -8.89 24.41 20.60
N ILE A 74 -8.10 24.30 21.68
CA ILE A 74 -6.65 24.13 21.67
C ILE A 74 -6.28 22.93 22.54
N GLY A 75 -5.39 22.06 22.06
CA GLY A 75 -4.86 20.89 22.79
C GLY A 75 -5.09 19.57 22.05
N PRO A 76 -4.75 18.42 22.65
CA PRO A 76 -4.96 17.11 22.03
C PRO A 76 -6.41 16.89 21.60
N GLY A 77 -6.62 16.43 20.37
CA GLY A 77 -7.93 16.32 19.75
C GLY A 77 -8.62 17.67 19.54
N GLY A 78 -7.89 18.78 19.54
CA GLY A 78 -8.46 20.11 19.40
C GLY A 78 -8.82 20.46 17.95
N TRP A 79 -9.94 21.16 17.74
CA TRP A 79 -10.41 21.43 16.37
C TRP A 79 -9.74 22.62 15.69
N LEU A 80 -9.15 23.57 16.44
CA LEU A 80 -8.46 24.73 15.87
C LEU A 80 -6.93 24.56 15.85
N ILE A 81 -6.35 24.17 16.99
CA ILE A 81 -4.91 23.90 17.13
C ILE A 81 -4.72 22.67 18.02
N GLY A 82 -4.04 21.65 17.51
CA GLY A 82 -3.67 20.48 18.29
C GLY A 82 -3.62 19.23 17.44
N ASN A 83 -2.93 18.21 17.95
CA ASN A 83 -2.81 16.95 17.24
C ASN A 83 -4.15 16.20 17.23
N GLY A 84 -4.31 15.40 16.20
CA GLY A 84 -5.23 14.28 16.17
C GLY A 84 -5.01 13.35 17.35
N LEU A 85 -6.01 12.53 17.63
CA LEU A 85 -5.89 11.47 18.62
C LEU A 85 -5.62 10.18 17.85
N ASP A 86 -4.64 9.42 18.32
CA ASP A 86 -4.40 8.08 17.81
C ASP A 86 -5.58 7.19 18.18
N ALA A 87 -5.82 6.19 17.34
CA ALA A 87 -6.77 5.13 17.60
C ALA A 87 -6.40 4.40 18.90
N ALA A 88 -7.39 4.24 19.78
CA ALA A 88 -7.21 3.48 21.03
C ALA A 88 -7.00 1.98 20.72
N GLU A 89 -6.35 1.26 21.64
CA GLU A 89 -6.07 -0.18 21.43
C GLU A 89 -7.33 -1.04 21.40
N ASP A 90 -8.36 -0.62 22.13
CA ASP A 90 -9.68 -1.25 22.27
C ASP A 90 -10.73 -0.58 21.38
N CYS A 91 -10.29 0.14 20.34
CA CYS A 91 -11.19 0.77 19.39
C CYS A 91 -12.02 -0.27 18.64
N GLU A 92 -13.23 0.11 18.25
CA GLU A 92 -14.08 -0.68 17.37
C GLU A 92 -14.68 0.21 16.28
N GLY A 93 -14.78 -0.34 15.07
CA GLY A 93 -15.34 0.38 13.93
C GLY A 93 -14.59 1.68 13.64
N ASN A 94 -15.35 2.74 13.31
CA ASN A 94 -14.78 4.04 12.97
C ASN A 94 -13.96 4.71 14.09
N ALA A 95 -14.01 4.22 15.33
CA ALA A 95 -13.16 4.72 16.41
C ALA A 95 -11.68 4.34 16.22
N CYS A 96 -11.39 3.37 15.35
CA CYS A 96 -10.03 2.96 15.00
C CYS A 96 -9.36 3.84 13.94
N ARG A 97 -10.11 4.82 13.40
CA ARG A 97 -9.52 5.83 12.51
C ARG A 97 -8.75 6.86 13.34
N GLY A 98 -7.54 7.17 12.90
CA GLY A 98 -6.75 8.27 13.43
C GLY A 98 -7.47 9.61 13.31
N GLY A 99 -7.48 10.40 14.38
CA GLY A 99 -8.14 11.69 14.40
C GLY A 99 -7.40 12.73 13.56
N ASP A 100 -8.13 13.63 12.90
CA ASP A 100 -7.50 14.77 12.22
C ASP A 100 -6.96 15.78 13.23
N GLY A 101 -5.81 16.38 12.88
CA GLY A 101 -5.24 17.55 13.51
C GLY A 101 -6.15 18.78 13.40
N GLY A 102 -5.86 19.78 14.24
CA GLY A 102 -6.64 21.01 14.31
C GLY A 102 -6.55 21.82 13.02
N LEU A 103 -7.60 22.58 12.71
CA LEU A 103 -7.75 23.31 11.45
C LEU A 103 -6.52 24.13 11.05
N LEU A 104 -5.81 24.76 11.99
CA LEU A 104 -4.64 25.60 11.65
C LEU A 104 -3.32 24.86 11.81
N TRP A 105 -3.22 23.94 12.76
CA TRP A 105 -1.95 23.29 13.13
C TRP A 105 -2.21 22.02 13.92
N GLY A 106 -1.36 21.02 13.70
CA GLY A 106 -1.30 19.78 14.48
C GLY A 106 -1.05 18.59 13.58
N ASN A 107 -0.50 17.52 14.13
CA ASN A 107 -0.32 16.28 13.39
C ASN A 107 -1.64 15.52 13.32
N GLY A 108 -1.80 14.64 12.33
CA GLY A 108 -2.80 13.58 12.38
C GLY A 108 -2.47 12.59 13.49
N GLY A 109 -3.48 11.87 13.98
CA GLY A 109 -3.26 10.69 14.83
C GLY A 109 -3.24 9.42 13.99
N ASP A 110 -2.66 8.36 14.54
CA ASP A 110 -2.50 7.09 13.82
C ASP A 110 -3.79 6.26 13.84
N GLY A 111 -4.04 5.54 12.76
CA GLY A 111 -5.08 4.52 12.66
C GLY A 111 -4.64 3.18 13.27
N ARG A 112 -5.59 2.24 13.40
CA ARG A 112 -5.31 0.87 13.87
C ARG A 112 -6.22 -0.13 13.16
N TYR A 113 -5.82 -1.39 13.01
CA TYR A 113 -6.66 -2.49 12.48
C TYR A 113 -7.24 -2.20 11.07
N GLY A 114 -6.41 -1.74 10.15
CA GLY A 114 -6.79 -1.42 8.77
C GLY A 114 -7.46 -0.06 8.58
N TYR A 115 -7.62 0.73 9.63
CA TYR A 115 -8.23 2.05 9.53
C TYR A 115 -7.19 3.13 9.21
N ASP A 116 -7.62 4.13 8.44
CA ASP A 116 -6.79 5.26 8.03
C ASP A 116 -6.22 6.06 9.20
N GLY A 117 -5.02 6.61 8.99
CA GLY A 117 -4.48 7.70 9.78
C GLY A 117 -5.20 9.02 9.53
N GLY A 118 -5.09 9.92 10.50
CA GLY A 118 -5.67 11.25 10.46
C GLY A 118 -4.85 12.22 9.61
N ASN A 119 -5.49 13.23 9.03
CA ASN A 119 -4.76 14.28 8.34
C ASN A 119 -4.19 15.28 9.34
N ALA A 120 -3.05 15.87 9.00
CA ALA A 120 -2.53 17.03 9.69
C ALA A 120 -3.46 18.25 9.57
N GLY A 121 -3.18 19.25 10.42
CA GLY A 121 -3.79 20.56 10.35
C GLY A 121 -3.47 21.29 9.05
N PHE A 122 -4.33 22.24 8.66
CA PHE A 122 -4.25 22.85 7.33
C PHE A 122 -2.90 23.49 7.06
N LEU A 123 -2.27 24.23 7.98
CA LEU A 123 -1.03 24.95 7.65
C LEU A 123 0.21 24.08 7.87
N PHE A 124 0.28 23.36 8.98
CA PHE A 124 1.45 22.57 9.35
C PHE A 124 1.07 21.32 10.14
N GLY A 125 1.92 20.30 10.02
CA GLY A 125 1.87 19.06 10.78
C GLY A 125 2.04 17.85 9.87
N ASP A 126 2.37 16.71 10.45
CA ASP A 126 2.54 15.47 9.71
C ASP A 126 1.24 14.66 9.72
N GLY A 127 0.96 13.92 8.63
CA GLY A 127 -0.14 12.96 8.61
C GLY A 127 0.13 11.83 9.60
N GLY A 128 -0.93 11.27 10.18
CA GLY A 128 -0.81 10.06 11.00
C GLY A 128 -0.71 8.81 10.12
N ASP A 129 -0.13 7.75 10.65
CA ASP A 129 0.06 6.50 9.93
C ASP A 129 -1.26 5.71 9.84
N GLY A 130 -1.42 4.95 8.76
CA GLY A 130 -2.48 3.97 8.62
C GLY A 130 -2.26 2.78 9.55
N GLY A 131 -3.33 2.22 10.10
CA GLY A 131 -3.23 1.01 10.91
C GLY A 131 -3.01 -0.22 10.05
N GLY A 132 -2.11 -1.13 10.45
CA GLY A 132 -2.00 -2.45 9.83
C GLY A 132 -3.30 -3.22 9.89
N GLY A 133 -3.57 -4.00 8.84
CA GLY A 133 -4.69 -4.91 8.71
C GLY A 133 -4.70 -6.00 9.77
N LEU A 134 -5.84 -6.65 9.93
CA LEU A 134 -5.99 -7.85 10.74
C LEU A 134 -5.87 -9.07 9.85
N ASP A 135 -5.14 -10.06 10.32
CA ASP A 135 -5.04 -11.37 9.66
C ASP A 135 -6.41 -12.06 9.63
N ALA A 136 -6.60 -12.93 8.64
CA ALA A 136 -7.75 -13.79 8.58
C ALA A 136 -7.82 -14.69 9.81
N PHE A 137 -9.03 -15.02 10.23
CA PHE A 137 -9.27 -15.86 11.40
C PHE A 137 -10.32 -16.92 11.12
N TYR A 138 -9.96 -18.16 11.46
CA TYR A 138 -10.79 -19.34 11.26
C TYR A 138 -11.21 -19.93 12.61
N ARG A 139 -12.51 -19.94 12.90
CA ARG A 139 -13.02 -20.53 14.14
C ARG A 139 -13.41 -22.00 13.95
N GLU A 140 -12.57 -22.87 14.51
CA GLU A 140 -12.80 -24.32 14.57
C GLU A 140 -14.19 -24.65 15.17
N GLY A 141 -14.95 -25.49 14.47
CA GLY A 141 -16.25 -26.00 14.92
C GLY A 141 -17.47 -25.10 14.66
N THR A 142 -17.28 -23.83 14.26
CA THR A 142 -18.40 -22.95 13.85
C THR A 142 -18.41 -22.62 12.36
N GLY A 143 -17.28 -22.81 11.66
CA GLY A 143 -17.13 -22.42 10.26
C GLY A 143 -17.15 -20.90 10.04
N GLU A 144 -16.97 -20.11 11.09
CA GLU A 144 -16.88 -18.66 10.98
C GLU A 144 -15.49 -18.28 10.49
N ARG A 145 -15.44 -17.76 9.26
CA ARG A 145 -14.27 -17.14 8.63
C ARG A 145 -14.39 -15.61 8.75
N LEU A 146 -13.35 -14.99 9.28
CA LEU A 146 -13.14 -13.55 9.13
C LEU A 146 -11.99 -13.38 8.13
N ALA A 147 -12.26 -12.73 7.00
CA ALA A 147 -11.24 -12.45 6.01
C ALA A 147 -10.19 -11.47 6.57
N ALA A 148 -8.98 -11.53 6.02
CA ALA A 148 -7.98 -10.52 6.28
C ALA A 148 -8.49 -9.13 5.88
N THR A 149 -8.03 -8.09 6.57
CA THR A 149 -8.45 -6.72 6.28
C THR A 149 -7.31 -5.92 5.68
N ASP A 150 -7.62 -5.05 4.74
CA ASP A 150 -6.65 -4.13 4.15
C ASP A 150 -5.96 -3.27 5.22
N GLY A 151 -4.73 -2.85 4.92
CA GLY A 151 -4.02 -1.82 5.64
C GLY A 151 -4.65 -0.43 5.45
N GLY A 152 -4.63 0.35 6.52
CA GLY A 152 -5.15 1.72 6.53
C GLY A 152 -4.29 2.65 5.71
N ARG A 153 -4.89 3.71 5.14
CA ARG A 153 -4.10 4.72 4.43
C ARG A 153 -3.43 5.68 5.39
N GLY A 154 -2.23 6.11 5.03
CA GLY A 154 -1.56 7.23 5.68
C GLY A 154 -2.30 8.55 5.48
N GLY A 155 -2.27 9.38 6.52
CA GLY A 155 -2.85 10.72 6.53
C GLY A 155 -2.04 11.71 5.70
N ARG A 156 -2.68 12.80 5.26
CA ARG A 156 -1.96 13.87 4.57
C ARG A 156 -1.23 14.78 5.55
N GLY A 157 -0.01 15.19 5.18
CA GLY A 157 0.69 16.29 5.84
C GLY A 157 0.00 17.64 5.63
N GLY A 158 0.44 18.64 6.38
CA GLY A 158 -0.12 19.99 6.35
C GLY A 158 0.05 20.63 4.98
N PHE A 159 -0.88 21.51 4.58
CA PHE A 159 -0.89 22.11 3.24
C PHE A 159 0.42 22.84 2.93
N LEU A 160 1.01 23.58 3.89
CA LEU A 160 2.28 24.26 3.65
C LEU A 160 3.46 23.33 3.95
N PHE A 161 3.56 22.82 5.17
CA PHE A 161 4.66 21.92 5.55
C PHE A 161 4.17 20.72 6.33
N GLY A 162 4.79 19.58 6.06
CA GLY A 162 4.56 18.33 6.78
C GLY A 162 4.66 17.12 5.89
N ASN A 163 5.04 16.00 6.46
CA ASN A 163 5.15 14.73 5.77
C ASN A 163 3.77 14.06 5.68
N GLY A 164 3.57 13.25 4.65
CA GLY A 164 2.49 12.26 4.66
C GLY A 164 2.78 11.19 5.72
N GLY A 165 1.71 10.63 6.30
CA GLY A 165 1.84 9.42 7.11
C GLY A 165 2.00 8.19 6.23
N ASN A 166 2.55 7.11 6.77
CA ASN A 166 2.73 5.86 6.05
C ASN A 166 1.41 5.08 5.94
N GLY A 167 1.27 4.25 4.92
CA GLY A 167 0.24 3.22 4.86
C GLY A 167 0.50 2.11 5.88
N GLY A 168 -0.54 1.45 6.35
CA GLY A 168 -0.42 0.21 7.13
C GLY A 168 -0.33 -1.01 6.21
N ASP A 169 0.27 -2.08 6.68
CA ASP A 169 0.34 -3.34 5.93
C ASP A 169 -1.03 -4.05 5.87
N GLY A 170 -1.26 -4.90 4.86
CA GLY A 170 -2.42 -5.79 4.80
C GLY A 170 -2.30 -6.95 5.79
N GLY A 171 -3.43 -7.51 6.22
CA GLY A 171 -3.44 -8.75 7.00
C GLY A 171 -3.18 -9.98 6.13
N SER A 172 -2.58 -11.01 6.69
CA SER A 172 -2.31 -12.29 6.01
C SER A 172 -3.46 -13.29 6.16
N ASP A 173 -3.54 -14.28 5.29
CA ASP A 173 -4.54 -15.36 5.36
C ASP A 173 -3.86 -16.74 5.34
N GLU A 174 -3.99 -17.51 6.44
CA GLU A 174 -3.57 -18.90 6.53
C GLU A 174 -4.82 -19.80 6.59
N ASN A 175 -5.18 -20.43 5.47
CA ASN A 175 -6.35 -21.29 5.35
C ASN A 175 -5.98 -22.79 5.33
N LEU A 176 -6.34 -23.50 6.40
CA LEU A 176 -6.15 -24.95 6.55
C LEU A 176 -7.47 -25.72 6.47
N LEU A 177 -8.56 -25.08 6.02
CA LEU A 177 -9.87 -25.72 5.94
C LEU A 177 -9.89 -26.80 4.87
N ASP A 178 -10.67 -27.84 5.13
CA ASP A 178 -11.04 -28.92 4.20
C ASP A 178 -12.57 -28.90 4.08
N ALA A 179 -13.09 -27.84 3.45
CA ALA A 179 -14.51 -27.60 3.25
C ALA A 179 -15.01 -28.32 1.99
N ASP A 180 -16.29 -28.73 2.01
CA ASP A 180 -16.97 -29.31 0.85
C ASP A 180 -17.13 -28.30 -0.30
N ASP A 181 -17.11 -27.00 0.02
CA ASP A 181 -17.13 -25.91 -0.96
C ASP A 181 -15.68 -25.48 -1.23
N PRO A 182 -15.13 -25.69 -2.43
CA PRO A 182 -13.73 -25.39 -2.74
C PRO A 182 -13.36 -23.93 -2.48
N GLU A 183 -14.27 -22.98 -2.72
CA GLU A 183 -14.04 -21.54 -2.51
C GLU A 183 -13.80 -21.17 -1.03
N ASP A 184 -14.23 -22.03 -0.10
CA ASP A 184 -13.99 -21.85 1.34
C ASP A 184 -12.57 -22.28 1.75
N ASN A 185 -11.84 -23.00 0.87
CA ASN A 185 -10.47 -23.44 1.11
C ASN A 185 -9.43 -22.42 0.61
N ASP A 186 -9.85 -21.41 -0.17
CA ASP A 186 -8.94 -20.39 -0.68
C ASP A 186 -8.44 -19.46 0.43
N ALA A 187 -7.18 -19.02 0.31
CA ALA A 187 -6.57 -18.01 1.18
C ALA A 187 -6.43 -16.69 0.41
N GLU A 188 -6.86 -15.58 1.00
CA GLU A 188 -6.76 -14.24 0.41
C GLU A 188 -6.10 -13.24 1.37
N GLY A 189 -4.83 -12.92 1.10
CA GLY A 189 -4.09 -11.86 1.77
C GLY A 189 -4.67 -10.48 1.40
N ALA A 190 -4.71 -9.57 2.37
CA ALA A 190 -5.31 -8.26 2.16
C ALA A 190 -4.31 -7.23 1.63
N ARG A 191 -4.79 -6.13 1.06
CA ARG A 191 -3.91 -5.12 0.45
C ARG A 191 -3.19 -4.26 1.48
N GLY A 192 -2.00 -3.79 1.11
CA GLY A 192 -1.32 -2.70 1.78
C GLY A 192 -2.01 -1.35 1.61
N GLY A 193 -1.86 -0.50 2.62
CA GLY A 193 -2.37 0.86 2.65
C GLY A 193 -1.52 1.82 1.84
N ASN A 194 -2.16 2.81 1.22
CA ASN A 194 -1.42 3.85 0.50
C ASN A 194 -0.76 4.85 1.46
N GLY A 195 0.41 5.34 1.07
CA GLY A 195 1.09 6.44 1.73
C GLY A 195 0.38 7.80 1.58
N GLY A 196 0.58 8.65 2.58
CA GLY A 196 0.01 9.99 2.68
C GLY A 196 0.74 11.01 1.81
N ARG A 197 0.04 12.08 1.40
CA ARG A 197 0.66 13.17 0.63
C ARG A 197 1.39 14.15 1.56
N GLY A 198 2.61 14.54 1.20
CA GLY A 198 3.36 15.63 1.85
C GLY A 198 2.85 17.05 1.53
N GLY A 199 3.44 18.05 2.20
CA GLY A 199 3.08 19.46 2.08
C GLY A 199 3.46 20.11 0.74
N LEU A 200 2.86 21.27 0.45
CA LEU A 200 3.12 22.04 -0.78
C LEU A 200 4.50 22.71 -0.77
N LEU A 201 4.90 23.24 0.38
CA LEU A 201 6.13 24.03 0.56
C LEU A 201 7.30 23.24 1.15
N GLY A 202 7.05 22.02 1.60
CA GLY A 202 8.06 21.11 2.10
C GLY A 202 7.43 19.91 2.81
N GLY A 203 7.98 18.73 2.57
CA GLY A 203 7.57 17.49 3.21
C GLY A 203 7.59 16.33 2.22
N GLU A 204 7.86 15.15 2.75
CA GLU A 204 7.95 13.90 2.00
C GLU A 204 6.56 13.27 1.87
N GLY A 205 6.36 12.49 0.81
CA GLY A 205 5.25 11.53 0.77
C GLY A 205 5.49 10.42 1.79
N GLY A 206 4.44 9.92 2.42
CA GLY A 206 4.56 8.73 3.26
C GLY A 206 4.74 7.48 2.40
N ASP A 207 5.41 6.48 2.93
CA ASP A 207 5.59 5.19 2.27
C ASP A 207 4.29 4.39 2.32
N ALA A 208 4.11 3.46 1.40
CA ALA A 208 2.97 2.55 1.43
C ALA A 208 3.25 1.33 2.32
N GLY A 209 2.18 0.68 2.75
CA GLY A 209 2.25 -0.61 3.45
C GLY A 209 2.33 -1.78 2.46
N TRP A 210 2.84 -2.90 2.94
CA TRP A 210 2.97 -4.15 2.18
C TRP A 210 1.64 -4.88 2.07
N GLY A 211 1.49 -5.70 1.04
CA GLY A 211 0.40 -6.67 0.94
C GLY A 211 0.54 -7.80 1.95
N GLY A 212 -0.58 -8.39 2.36
CA GLY A 212 -0.59 -9.55 3.24
C GLY A 212 -0.28 -10.85 2.49
N ASP A 213 0.38 -11.77 3.17
CA ASP A 213 0.70 -13.09 2.61
C ASP A 213 -0.55 -14.00 2.58
N ALA A 214 -0.52 -15.03 1.74
CA ALA A 214 -1.57 -16.04 1.65
C ALA A 214 -0.98 -17.46 1.66
N TYR A 215 -1.51 -18.33 2.50
CA TYR A 215 -1.20 -19.76 2.52
C TYR A 215 -2.51 -20.55 2.47
N SER A 216 -2.68 -21.42 1.47
CA SER A 216 -3.81 -22.36 1.41
C SER A 216 -3.32 -23.81 1.42
N PHE A 217 -3.96 -24.64 2.24
CA PHE A 217 -3.70 -26.08 2.20
C PHE A 217 -4.54 -26.82 1.15
N ASN A 218 -5.83 -26.47 0.96
CA ASN A 218 -6.75 -27.27 0.11
C ASN A 218 -7.44 -26.44 -1.00
N GLY A 219 -6.89 -25.28 -1.36
CA GLY A 219 -7.46 -24.37 -2.36
C GLY A 219 -6.41 -23.42 -2.89
N ASP A 220 -6.84 -22.35 -3.54
CA ASP A 220 -5.92 -21.39 -4.15
C ASP A 220 -5.42 -20.38 -3.10
N ALA A 221 -4.21 -19.84 -3.32
CA ALA A 221 -3.63 -18.78 -2.49
C ALA A 221 -3.45 -17.49 -3.30
N PHE A 222 -4.07 -16.40 -2.84
CA PHE A 222 -3.98 -15.07 -3.46
C PHE A 222 -3.41 -14.08 -2.45
N ALA A 223 -2.18 -13.65 -2.67
CA ALA A 223 -1.58 -12.68 -1.77
C ALA A 223 -2.02 -11.24 -2.10
N GLY A 224 -1.90 -10.38 -1.10
CA GLY A 224 -2.33 -8.99 -1.19
C GLY A 224 -1.38 -8.12 -2.01
N ASP A 225 -1.93 -7.14 -2.71
CA ASP A 225 -1.14 -6.11 -3.39
C ASP A 225 -0.51 -5.13 -2.38
N GLY A 226 0.70 -4.65 -2.68
CA GLY A 226 1.32 -3.54 -1.97
C GLY A 226 0.63 -2.19 -2.23
N GLY A 227 0.75 -1.27 -1.28
CA GLY A 227 0.18 0.08 -1.38
C GLY A 227 0.95 1.01 -2.31
N VAL A 228 0.32 2.10 -2.74
CA VAL A 228 1.00 3.16 -3.53
C VAL A 228 1.62 4.21 -2.60
N GLY A 229 2.88 4.57 -2.87
CA GLY A 229 3.61 5.60 -2.15
C GLY A 229 3.00 7.01 -2.27
N GLY A 230 3.19 7.80 -1.23
CA GLY A 230 2.66 9.16 -1.11
C GLY A 230 3.34 10.15 -2.06
N SER A 231 2.60 11.12 -2.57
CA SER A 231 3.20 12.18 -3.39
C SER A 231 3.75 13.35 -2.57
N ALA A 232 4.75 14.03 -3.13
CA ALA A 232 5.30 15.28 -2.59
C ALA A 232 5.30 16.40 -3.64
N THR A 233 5.35 17.66 -3.20
CA THR A 233 5.62 18.80 -4.11
C THR A 233 7.05 19.31 -3.96
N MET A 234 7.51 19.44 -2.72
CA MET A 234 8.91 19.74 -2.40
C MET A 234 9.37 18.77 -1.32
N GLY A 235 10.19 17.81 -1.71
CA GLY A 235 10.46 16.58 -0.96
C GLY A 235 10.39 15.36 -1.89
N SER A 236 10.84 14.20 -1.41
CA SER A 236 10.71 12.94 -2.15
C SER A 236 9.29 12.39 -2.09
N GLY A 237 8.89 11.66 -3.13
CA GLY A 237 7.76 10.75 -3.03
C GLY A 237 8.07 9.59 -2.08
N GLY A 238 7.04 9.01 -1.48
CA GLY A 238 7.17 7.81 -0.67
C GLY A 238 7.28 6.56 -1.53
N TRP A 239 7.79 5.49 -0.96
CA TRP A 239 8.03 4.22 -1.62
C TRP A 239 6.72 3.45 -1.81
N GLY A 240 6.63 2.67 -2.88
CA GLY A 240 5.59 1.66 -3.02
C GLY A 240 5.78 0.54 -1.99
N GLY A 241 4.68 -0.08 -1.57
CA GLY A 241 4.74 -1.27 -0.73
C GLY A 241 4.97 -2.53 -1.56
N ASP A 242 5.61 -3.53 -0.99
CA ASP A 242 5.80 -4.82 -1.64
C ASP A 242 4.49 -5.62 -1.67
N GLY A 243 4.32 -6.48 -2.68
CA GLY A 243 3.24 -7.48 -2.69
C GLY A 243 3.49 -8.60 -1.69
N GLY A 244 2.42 -9.21 -1.18
CA GLY A 244 2.53 -10.38 -0.31
C GLY A 244 2.89 -11.65 -1.09
N ASN A 245 3.39 -12.67 -0.40
CA ASN A 245 3.73 -13.96 -0.98
C ASN A 245 2.55 -14.93 -0.88
N ALA A 246 2.43 -15.83 -1.86
CA ALA A 246 1.38 -16.84 -1.92
C ALA A 246 1.95 -18.26 -1.93
N GLU A 247 1.32 -19.17 -1.19
CA GLU A 247 1.71 -20.57 -1.14
C GLU A 247 0.47 -21.47 -1.12
N SER A 248 0.42 -22.50 -1.98
CA SER A 248 -0.66 -23.48 -2.00
C SER A 248 -0.18 -24.92 -2.14
N GLU A 249 -0.70 -25.81 -1.30
CA GLU A 249 -0.36 -27.25 -1.28
C GLU A 249 -1.17 -28.09 -2.28
N TYR A 250 -2.45 -27.74 -2.48
CA TYR A 250 -3.39 -28.48 -3.33
C TYR A 250 -4.21 -27.53 -4.22
N GLY A 251 -3.55 -26.49 -4.71
CA GLY A 251 -4.13 -25.47 -5.57
C GLY A 251 -3.05 -24.56 -6.14
N SER A 252 -3.49 -23.51 -6.84
CA SER A 252 -2.60 -22.55 -7.47
C SER A 252 -2.24 -21.40 -6.52
N ALA A 253 -1.09 -20.76 -6.75
CA ALA A 253 -0.58 -19.66 -5.93
C ALA A 253 -0.27 -18.41 -6.77
N PHE A 254 -0.72 -17.25 -6.28
CA PHE A 254 -0.61 -15.97 -6.96
C PHE A 254 -0.03 -14.90 -6.04
N GLY A 255 1.22 -14.51 -6.28
CA GLY A 255 1.92 -13.46 -5.56
C GLY A 255 1.30 -12.08 -5.78
N GLY A 256 1.33 -11.26 -4.75
CA GLY A 256 0.75 -9.91 -4.76
C GLY A 256 1.57 -8.95 -5.61
N TRP A 257 0.93 -7.93 -6.19
CA TRP A 257 1.67 -6.96 -7.00
C TRP A 257 2.36 -5.91 -6.12
N GLY A 258 3.55 -5.51 -6.54
CA GLY A 258 4.26 -4.37 -5.98
C GLY A 258 3.53 -3.05 -6.24
N GLY A 259 3.51 -2.21 -5.23
CA GLY A 259 2.90 -0.89 -5.26
C GLY A 259 3.73 0.14 -6.01
N GLY A 260 3.08 1.11 -6.65
CA GLY A 260 3.81 2.19 -7.33
C GLY A 260 4.44 3.18 -6.36
N GLY A 261 5.61 3.70 -6.73
CA GLY A 261 6.29 4.78 -6.02
C GLY A 261 5.57 6.12 -6.15
N GLY A 262 5.79 6.98 -5.15
CA GLY A 262 5.21 8.30 -5.04
C GLY A 262 5.82 9.31 -6.00
N ASN A 263 4.99 10.17 -6.58
CA ASN A 263 5.47 11.24 -7.45
C ASN A 263 6.00 12.45 -6.66
N SER A 264 6.98 13.15 -7.22
CA SER A 264 7.43 14.46 -6.75
C SER A 264 7.36 15.54 -7.83
N PHE A 265 7.54 16.80 -7.44
CA PHE A 265 7.81 17.90 -8.37
C PHE A 265 9.24 18.42 -8.23
N ASN A 266 9.71 18.62 -7.00
CA ASN A 266 11.07 19.04 -6.70
C ASN A 266 11.61 18.18 -5.54
N GLY A 267 12.39 17.19 -5.92
CA GLY A 267 12.76 16.03 -5.11
C GLY A 267 12.67 14.77 -5.97
N ASN A 268 13.07 13.65 -5.40
CA ASN A 268 13.08 12.38 -6.13
C ASN A 268 11.68 11.75 -6.16
N GLY A 269 11.41 10.94 -7.18
CA GLY A 269 10.34 9.96 -7.11
C GLY A 269 10.64 8.93 -6.00
N GLY A 270 9.60 8.31 -5.46
CA GLY A 270 9.78 7.10 -4.64
C GLY A 270 9.91 5.87 -5.53
N ASP A 271 10.56 4.84 -5.04
CA ASP A 271 10.75 3.59 -5.78
C ASP A 271 9.46 2.76 -5.78
N GLY A 272 9.29 1.90 -6.78
CA GLY A 272 8.24 0.89 -6.79
C GLY A 272 8.55 -0.26 -5.83
N GLY A 273 7.51 -0.88 -5.27
CA GLY A 273 7.64 -2.07 -4.45
C GLY A 273 7.87 -3.33 -5.29
N TYR A 274 8.44 -4.36 -4.69
CA TYR A 274 8.62 -5.68 -5.30
C TYR A 274 7.30 -6.41 -5.46
N GLY A 275 7.17 -7.23 -6.51
CA GLY A 275 6.13 -8.25 -6.58
C GLY A 275 6.41 -9.37 -5.58
N GLY A 276 5.36 -9.97 -5.02
CA GLY A 276 5.48 -11.09 -4.11
C GLY A 276 5.67 -12.42 -4.82
N ASP A 277 6.23 -13.40 -4.11
CA ASP A 277 6.56 -14.70 -4.66
C ASP A 277 5.36 -15.65 -4.61
N ALA A 278 5.38 -16.69 -5.44
CA ALA A 278 4.36 -17.73 -5.46
C ALA A 278 4.97 -19.15 -5.47
N ALA A 279 4.37 -20.05 -4.71
CA ALA A 279 4.71 -21.48 -4.68
C ALA A 279 3.46 -22.38 -4.69
N ALA A 280 3.42 -23.35 -5.59
CA ALA A 280 2.34 -24.34 -5.72
C ALA A 280 2.93 -25.75 -5.70
N TYR A 281 2.32 -26.70 -4.98
CA TYR A 281 2.91 -28.03 -4.74
C TYR A 281 2.11 -29.22 -5.32
N GLU A 282 1.05 -28.98 -6.10
CA GLU A 282 0.26 -30.05 -6.74
C GLU A 282 0.39 -30.08 -8.27
N ASP A 283 0.39 -31.29 -8.84
CA ASP A 283 0.42 -31.53 -10.29
C ASP A 283 -0.77 -30.85 -11.01
N GLY A 284 -0.46 -30.07 -12.04
CA GLY A 284 -1.43 -29.36 -12.86
C GLY A 284 -1.85 -27.98 -12.32
N GLU A 285 -1.19 -27.49 -11.27
CA GLU A 285 -1.40 -26.16 -10.70
C GLU A 285 -0.38 -25.12 -11.21
N GLU A 286 -0.56 -23.85 -10.84
CA GLU A 286 0.27 -22.74 -11.30
C GLU A 286 0.84 -21.93 -10.13
N ALA A 287 2.13 -21.57 -10.20
CA ALA A 287 2.80 -20.64 -9.30
C ALA A 287 3.16 -19.35 -10.05
N VAL A 288 2.41 -18.27 -9.81
CA VAL A 288 2.56 -16.99 -10.51
C VAL A 288 3.08 -15.89 -9.58
N GLY A 289 4.33 -15.47 -9.77
CA GLY A 289 4.92 -14.33 -9.08
C GLY A 289 4.22 -13.01 -9.43
N GLY A 290 4.17 -12.10 -8.47
CA GLY A 290 3.57 -10.78 -8.61
C GLY A 290 4.42 -9.84 -9.46
N ASN A 291 3.79 -8.88 -10.14
CA ASN A 291 4.54 -7.87 -10.89
C ASN A 291 5.17 -6.83 -9.97
N GLY A 292 6.33 -6.30 -10.34
CA GLY A 292 6.96 -5.17 -9.68
C GLY A 292 6.21 -3.85 -9.90
N GLY A 293 6.27 -2.98 -8.90
CA GLY A 293 5.68 -1.65 -8.90
C GLY A 293 6.47 -0.66 -9.75
N LYS A 294 5.79 0.33 -10.34
CA LYS A 294 6.47 1.38 -11.11
C LYS A 294 7.13 2.41 -10.20
N GLY A 295 8.28 2.92 -10.61
CA GLY A 295 8.94 4.06 -9.96
C GLY A 295 8.18 5.38 -10.13
N GLY A 296 8.33 6.27 -9.15
CA GLY A 296 7.70 7.57 -9.09
C GLY A 296 8.32 8.58 -10.06
N ALA A 297 7.49 9.39 -10.69
CA ALA A 297 7.96 10.45 -11.59
C ALA A 297 8.26 11.75 -10.83
N THR A 298 9.16 12.57 -11.39
CA THR A 298 9.44 13.92 -10.89
C THR A 298 9.58 14.97 -12.00
N THR A 299 9.61 16.26 -11.63
CA THR A 299 9.95 17.34 -12.57
C THR A 299 11.41 17.75 -12.42
N ILE A 300 11.89 17.90 -11.19
CA ILE A 300 13.27 18.24 -10.86
C ILE A 300 13.73 17.27 -9.77
N GLY A 301 14.81 16.54 -10.05
CA GLY A 301 15.27 15.42 -9.25
C GLY A 301 15.25 14.15 -10.08
N ASP A 302 15.54 13.04 -9.42
CA ASP A 302 15.67 11.75 -10.08
C ASP A 302 14.34 10.99 -10.01
N GLY A 303 14.01 10.24 -11.07
CA GLY A 303 12.90 9.29 -11.02
C GLY A 303 13.19 8.18 -10.01
N GLY A 304 12.15 7.61 -9.42
CA GLY A 304 12.32 6.40 -8.60
C GLY A 304 12.50 5.18 -9.48
N ASP A 305 13.13 4.14 -8.95
CA ASP A 305 13.35 2.89 -9.68
C ASP A 305 12.08 2.04 -9.71
N GLY A 306 11.95 1.17 -10.71
CA GLY A 306 10.92 0.14 -10.73
C GLY A 306 11.26 -1.01 -9.78
N GLY A 307 10.26 -1.61 -9.13
CA GLY A 307 10.44 -2.80 -8.32
C GLY A 307 10.62 -4.06 -9.17
N ASN A 308 11.29 -5.07 -8.65
CA ASN A 308 11.43 -6.35 -9.35
C ASN A 308 10.12 -7.15 -9.34
N GLY A 309 9.94 -8.03 -10.32
CA GLY A 309 8.91 -9.06 -10.28
C GLY A 309 9.22 -10.16 -9.26
N GLY A 310 8.18 -10.81 -8.76
CA GLY A 310 8.27 -11.94 -7.84
C GLY A 310 8.54 -13.26 -8.56
N TYR A 311 9.05 -14.23 -7.81
CA TYR A 311 9.42 -15.55 -8.30
C TYR A 311 8.21 -16.49 -8.42
N GLY A 312 8.17 -17.31 -9.46
CA GLY A 312 7.28 -18.47 -9.56
C GLY A 312 8.06 -19.75 -9.28
N ASN A 313 7.80 -20.42 -8.15
CA ASN A 313 8.56 -21.60 -7.72
C ASN A 313 7.63 -22.75 -7.29
N PRO A 314 7.14 -23.56 -8.23
CA PRO A 314 6.34 -24.72 -7.93
C PRO A 314 7.20 -25.97 -7.64
N ASP A 315 6.61 -26.96 -6.97
CA ASP A 315 7.11 -28.34 -6.94
C ASP A 315 6.29 -29.22 -7.91
N TYR A 316 6.84 -30.41 -8.22
CA TYR A 316 6.25 -31.39 -9.14
C TYR A 316 5.95 -30.79 -10.54
N ASP A 317 4.82 -31.19 -11.14
CA ASP A 317 4.47 -30.91 -12.53
C ASP A 317 3.71 -29.58 -12.69
N ALA A 318 3.76 -28.69 -11.68
CA ALA A 318 3.11 -27.39 -11.73
C ALA A 318 3.88 -26.37 -12.59
N ASP A 319 3.14 -25.49 -13.25
CA ASP A 319 3.67 -24.44 -14.11
C ASP A 319 4.19 -23.26 -13.27
N ALA A 320 5.27 -22.63 -13.73
CA ALA A 320 5.90 -21.50 -13.06
C ALA A 320 5.86 -20.25 -13.93
N VAL A 321 5.38 -19.14 -13.38
CA VAL A 321 5.41 -17.84 -14.06
C VAL A 321 6.04 -16.79 -13.17
N GLY A 322 7.16 -16.21 -13.62
CA GLY A 322 7.81 -15.09 -12.96
C GLY A 322 7.10 -13.76 -13.24
N GLY A 323 7.07 -12.86 -12.25
CA GLY A 323 6.45 -11.55 -12.37
C GLY A 323 7.24 -10.59 -13.26
N VAL A 324 6.59 -9.65 -13.93
CA VAL A 324 7.27 -8.62 -14.74
C VAL A 324 7.86 -7.54 -13.84
N GLY A 325 9.07 -7.07 -14.16
CA GLY A 325 9.70 -5.93 -13.48
C GLY A 325 9.00 -4.60 -13.75
N GLY A 326 8.99 -3.71 -12.77
CA GLY A 326 8.37 -2.40 -12.85
C GLY A 326 9.14 -1.40 -13.72
N ASP A 327 8.44 -0.51 -14.41
CA ASP A 327 9.11 0.58 -15.15
C ASP A 327 9.68 1.63 -14.19
N GLY A 328 10.84 2.19 -14.54
CA GLY A 328 11.45 3.31 -13.84
C GLY A 328 10.73 4.65 -14.04
N GLY A 329 10.89 5.55 -13.06
CA GLY A 329 10.27 6.86 -13.00
C GLY A 329 10.90 7.86 -13.98
N SER A 330 10.06 8.71 -14.59
CA SER A 330 10.55 9.75 -15.52
C SER A 330 10.78 11.10 -14.85
N THR A 331 11.68 11.90 -15.42
CA THR A 331 12.00 13.27 -14.96
C THR A 331 12.07 14.29 -16.11
N ILE A 332 11.96 15.58 -15.80
CA ILE A 332 12.28 16.65 -16.77
C ILE A 332 13.75 17.08 -16.62
N ILE A 333 14.24 17.21 -15.39
CA ILE A 333 15.62 17.58 -15.06
C ILE A 333 16.12 16.66 -13.95
N GLY A 334 17.04 15.76 -14.30
CA GLY A 334 17.59 14.73 -13.41
C GLY A 334 17.78 13.42 -14.16
N THR A 335 18.05 12.34 -13.46
CA THR A 335 18.12 11.00 -14.05
C THR A 335 16.76 10.33 -14.05
N GLY A 336 16.42 9.60 -15.12
CA GLY A 336 15.34 8.61 -15.03
C GLY A 336 15.71 7.52 -14.04
N GLY A 337 14.72 6.91 -13.40
CA GLY A 337 14.92 5.72 -12.57
C GLY A 337 15.11 4.48 -13.44
N ASP A 338 15.75 3.46 -12.91
CA ASP A 338 16.01 2.21 -13.62
C ASP A 338 14.76 1.32 -13.63
N GLY A 339 14.66 0.45 -14.62
CA GLY A 339 13.64 -0.59 -14.66
C GLY A 339 13.96 -1.74 -13.70
N GLY A 340 12.93 -2.32 -13.09
CA GLY A 340 13.07 -3.50 -12.23
C GLY A 340 13.36 -4.76 -13.03
N VAL A 341 14.02 -5.74 -12.40
CA VAL A 341 14.30 -7.05 -12.98
C VAL A 341 13.02 -7.90 -13.03
N GLY A 342 12.86 -8.72 -14.07
CA GLY A 342 11.80 -9.72 -14.13
C GLY A 342 12.03 -10.87 -13.15
N GLY A 343 10.97 -11.47 -12.62
CA GLY A 343 11.06 -12.61 -11.71
C GLY A 343 11.39 -13.91 -12.45
N ASP A 344 12.06 -14.82 -11.76
CA ASP A 344 12.45 -16.10 -12.33
C ASP A 344 11.31 -17.12 -12.25
N ALA A 345 11.42 -18.18 -13.06
CA ALA A 345 10.49 -19.31 -13.09
C ALA A 345 11.26 -20.63 -13.02
N ALA A 346 10.97 -21.45 -12.02
CA ALA A 346 11.80 -22.61 -11.68
C ALA A 346 11.00 -23.91 -11.42
N PRO A 347 10.23 -24.44 -12.39
CA PRO A 347 9.42 -25.65 -12.18
C PRO A 347 10.27 -26.93 -12.26
N ILE A 348 9.75 -28.02 -11.69
CA ILE A 348 10.38 -29.34 -11.83
C ILE A 348 10.01 -29.94 -13.19
N ASP A 349 8.72 -30.17 -13.45
CA ASP A 349 8.24 -30.79 -14.70
C ASP A 349 7.21 -29.98 -15.50
N GLY A 350 6.75 -28.86 -14.96
CA GLY A 350 5.86 -27.93 -15.65
C GLY A 350 6.57 -26.96 -16.60
N ASP A 351 5.78 -26.13 -17.28
CA ASP A 351 6.30 -25.06 -18.13
C ASP A 351 6.79 -23.88 -17.26
N GLY A 352 8.00 -23.40 -17.54
CA GLY A 352 8.61 -22.26 -16.84
C GLY A 352 8.66 -21.03 -17.72
N THR A 353 7.95 -19.95 -17.36
CA THR A 353 7.99 -18.67 -18.07
C THR A 353 8.45 -17.55 -17.14
N ALA A 354 9.66 -17.05 -17.35
CA ALA A 354 10.19 -15.96 -16.55
C ALA A 354 9.64 -14.59 -16.97
N GLY A 355 9.67 -13.65 -16.03
CA GLY A 355 9.15 -12.30 -16.22
C GLY A 355 10.08 -11.42 -17.06
N ALA A 356 9.50 -10.49 -17.83
CA ALA A 356 10.29 -9.48 -18.53
C ALA A 356 10.83 -8.40 -17.58
N GLY A 357 11.95 -7.79 -17.95
CA GLY A 357 12.49 -6.61 -17.27
C GLY A 357 11.68 -5.34 -17.57
N GLY A 358 11.64 -4.42 -16.60
CA GLY A 358 10.99 -3.12 -16.70
C GLY A 358 11.79 -2.14 -17.57
N ASN A 359 11.12 -1.16 -18.19
CA ASN A 359 11.84 -0.15 -18.96
C ASN A 359 12.41 0.94 -18.06
N GLY A 360 13.56 1.48 -18.45
CA GLY A 360 14.17 2.64 -17.80
C GLY A 360 13.39 3.94 -18.02
N GLY A 361 13.45 4.81 -17.02
CA GLY A 361 12.79 6.10 -16.96
C GLY A 361 13.39 7.13 -17.93
N THR A 362 12.56 8.04 -18.45
CA THR A 362 13.02 9.06 -19.40
C THR A 362 13.39 10.37 -18.73
N ALA A 363 14.46 11.02 -19.20
CA ALA A 363 14.79 12.41 -18.90
C ALA A 363 14.35 13.34 -20.05
N GLY A 364 13.58 14.38 -19.72
CA GLY A 364 12.96 15.26 -20.72
C GLY A 364 13.91 16.32 -21.31
N LEU A 365 14.42 17.21 -20.47
CA LEU A 365 15.19 18.39 -20.88
C LEU A 365 16.71 18.18 -20.72
N ALA A 366 17.14 17.76 -19.54
CA ALA A 366 18.54 17.54 -19.20
C ALA A 366 18.68 16.42 -18.17
N GLY A 367 19.69 15.56 -18.35
CA GLY A 367 19.97 14.39 -17.50
C GLY A 367 19.89 13.07 -18.26
N THR A 368 20.25 11.98 -17.61
CA THR A 368 20.36 10.65 -18.24
C THR A 368 19.02 9.91 -18.21
N GLY A 369 18.76 9.06 -19.21
CA GLY A 369 17.74 8.03 -19.05
C GLY A 369 18.18 7.01 -18.01
N GLY A 370 17.23 6.34 -17.38
CA GLY A 370 17.52 5.16 -16.55
C GLY A 370 17.73 3.92 -17.41
N ASP A 371 18.38 2.92 -16.87
CA ASP A 371 18.66 1.66 -17.55
C ASP A 371 17.42 0.75 -17.56
N GLY A 372 17.32 -0.14 -18.55
CA GLY A 372 16.32 -1.19 -18.57
C GLY A 372 16.67 -2.32 -17.61
N GLY A 373 15.67 -2.91 -16.96
CA GLY A 373 15.85 -4.08 -16.10
C GLY A 373 16.13 -5.34 -16.92
N ALA A 374 16.87 -6.29 -16.33
CA ALA A 374 17.07 -7.60 -16.96
C ALA A 374 15.76 -8.42 -16.97
N GLY A 375 15.61 -9.31 -17.94
CA GLY A 375 14.58 -10.36 -17.90
C GLY A 375 14.96 -11.46 -16.90
N GLY A 376 13.95 -12.12 -16.33
CA GLY A 376 14.14 -13.23 -15.41
C GLY A 376 14.60 -14.50 -16.10
N GLU A 377 15.20 -15.39 -15.34
CA GLU A 377 15.69 -16.69 -15.79
C GLU A 377 14.60 -17.76 -15.69
N ALA A 378 14.53 -18.65 -16.68
CA ALA A 378 13.67 -19.82 -16.65
C ALA A 378 14.52 -21.11 -16.58
N TYR A 379 14.27 -21.92 -15.58
CA TYR A 379 15.03 -23.15 -15.34
C TYR A 379 14.08 -24.30 -15.00
N VAL A 380 14.02 -25.33 -15.86
CA VAL A 380 13.24 -26.56 -15.63
C VAL A 380 14.19 -27.65 -15.11
N PHE A 381 13.92 -28.22 -13.92
CA PHE A 381 14.83 -29.20 -13.28
C PHE A 381 14.70 -30.64 -13.82
N GLY A 382 13.50 -31.04 -14.24
CA GLY A 382 13.14 -32.41 -14.57
C GLY A 382 12.93 -33.32 -13.36
N ASP A 383 12.32 -34.47 -13.64
CA ASP A 383 11.95 -35.48 -12.66
C ASP A 383 13.16 -36.15 -11.96
N GLU A 384 12.91 -37.15 -11.11
CA GLU A 384 13.96 -37.92 -10.44
C GLU A 384 14.89 -38.68 -11.43
N GLU A 385 14.49 -38.85 -12.69
CA GLU A 385 15.29 -39.43 -13.77
C GLU A 385 16.03 -38.36 -14.59
N GLY A 386 15.82 -37.08 -14.30
CA GLY A 386 16.39 -35.93 -15.01
C GLY A 386 15.75 -35.72 -16.39
N GLU A 387 14.53 -36.21 -16.60
CA GLU A 387 13.76 -36.00 -17.82
C GLU A 387 12.67 -34.94 -17.59
N SER A 388 12.41 -34.07 -18.55
CA SER A 388 11.24 -33.19 -18.51
C SER A 388 10.62 -32.95 -19.89
N ASP A 389 9.29 -32.81 -19.92
CA ASP A 389 8.54 -32.38 -21.08
C ASP A 389 8.20 -30.88 -21.05
N GLY A 390 8.49 -30.18 -19.94
CA GLY A 390 8.24 -28.75 -19.76
C GLY A 390 9.14 -27.85 -20.60
N ASP A 391 8.58 -26.78 -21.14
CA ASP A 391 9.31 -25.74 -21.86
C ASP A 391 9.86 -24.68 -20.88
N ALA A 392 11.06 -24.16 -21.15
CA ALA A 392 11.63 -23.03 -20.40
C ALA A 392 11.67 -21.79 -21.30
N THR A 393 11.09 -20.68 -20.85
CA THR A 393 11.10 -19.39 -21.57
C THR A 393 11.66 -18.28 -20.68
N GLY A 394 12.88 -17.83 -20.99
CA GLY A 394 13.52 -16.70 -20.32
C GLY A 394 12.84 -15.37 -20.67
N GLY A 395 12.90 -14.41 -19.74
CA GLY A 395 12.25 -13.10 -19.89
C GLY A 395 13.01 -12.15 -20.81
N ASP A 396 12.30 -11.31 -21.56
CA ASP A 396 12.95 -10.24 -22.34
C ASP A 396 13.53 -9.15 -21.42
N GLY A 397 14.65 -8.56 -21.82
CA GLY A 397 15.24 -7.38 -21.18
C GLY A 397 14.45 -6.10 -21.47
N GLY A 398 14.41 -5.20 -20.49
CA GLY A 398 13.76 -3.91 -20.59
C GLY A 398 14.54 -2.90 -21.45
N ASN A 399 13.85 -1.95 -22.08
CA ASN A 399 14.54 -0.92 -22.85
C ASN A 399 15.12 0.18 -21.95
N GLY A 400 16.27 0.71 -22.35
CA GLY A 400 16.87 1.88 -21.73
C GLY A 400 16.06 3.16 -21.98
N GLY A 401 16.04 4.02 -20.99
CA GLY A 401 15.37 5.30 -20.98
C GLY A 401 16.03 6.33 -21.90
N ARG A 402 15.21 7.23 -22.46
CA ARG A 402 15.74 8.36 -23.26
C ARG A 402 16.42 9.39 -22.35
N GLY A 403 17.60 9.88 -22.75
CA GLY A 403 18.27 11.03 -22.16
C GLY A 403 17.68 12.39 -22.54
N GLY A 404 17.98 13.39 -21.72
CA GLY A 404 17.47 14.76 -21.86
C GLY A 404 17.84 15.44 -23.19
N PHE A 405 16.87 16.13 -23.79
CA PHE A 405 17.00 16.73 -25.13
C PHE A 405 18.24 17.61 -25.35
N VAL A 406 18.62 18.42 -24.35
CA VAL A 406 19.72 19.40 -24.48
C VAL A 406 21.07 18.76 -24.18
N ALA A 407 21.14 17.97 -23.10
CA ALA A 407 22.32 17.27 -22.63
C ALA A 407 21.86 16.09 -21.78
N GLY A 408 22.18 14.87 -22.21
CA GLY A 408 21.71 13.66 -21.55
C GLY A 408 22.04 12.42 -22.36
N GLU A 409 22.67 11.45 -21.74
CA GLU A 409 22.89 10.11 -22.30
C GLU A 409 21.61 9.29 -22.18
N GLY A 410 21.32 8.44 -23.15
CA GLY A 410 20.29 7.42 -22.96
C GLY A 410 20.79 6.33 -22.01
N GLY A 411 19.89 5.68 -21.28
CA GLY A 411 20.22 4.51 -20.47
C GLY A 411 20.43 3.28 -21.35
N ASP A 412 21.09 2.28 -20.80
CA ASP A 412 21.37 1.00 -21.46
C ASP A 412 20.11 0.10 -21.46
N GLY A 413 20.03 -0.80 -22.43
CA GLY A 413 19.02 -1.86 -22.40
C GLY A 413 19.40 -2.97 -21.43
N GLY A 414 18.42 -3.60 -20.79
CA GLY A 414 18.64 -4.74 -19.93
C GLY A 414 18.90 -6.02 -20.72
N ASP A 415 19.60 -6.96 -20.12
CA ASP A 415 19.87 -8.28 -20.73
C ASP A 415 18.59 -9.14 -20.74
N GLY A 416 18.46 -10.02 -21.74
CA GLY A 416 17.45 -11.08 -21.76
C GLY A 416 17.83 -12.23 -20.84
N GLY A 417 16.83 -12.88 -20.26
CA GLY A 417 17.02 -14.00 -19.33
C GLY A 417 17.35 -15.31 -20.02
N ASP A 418 18.11 -16.14 -19.32
CA ASP A 418 18.48 -17.48 -19.76
C ASP A 418 17.27 -18.44 -19.69
N ALA A 419 17.32 -19.49 -20.51
CA ALA A 419 16.35 -20.58 -20.52
C ALA A 419 17.09 -21.93 -20.54
N THR A 420 16.85 -22.74 -19.51
CA THR A 420 17.50 -24.05 -19.36
C THR A 420 16.46 -25.14 -19.12
N VAL A 421 16.62 -26.26 -19.82
CA VAL A 421 15.85 -27.50 -19.59
C VAL A 421 16.82 -28.68 -19.39
N PRO A 422 16.36 -29.83 -18.88
CA PRO A 422 17.21 -31.01 -18.74
C PRO A 422 17.67 -31.58 -20.09
N ASP A 423 18.77 -32.35 -20.08
CA ASP A 423 19.30 -32.99 -21.29
C ASP A 423 18.36 -34.06 -21.86
N ALA A 424 17.68 -34.79 -20.96
CA ALA A 424 16.68 -35.80 -21.28
C ALA A 424 15.26 -35.22 -21.27
N GLY A 425 14.35 -35.83 -22.05
CA GLY A 425 12.98 -35.34 -22.23
C GLY A 425 12.74 -34.52 -23.51
N THR A 426 11.51 -34.00 -23.67
CA THR A 426 11.06 -33.30 -24.89
C THR A 426 10.95 -31.78 -24.76
N GLY A 427 11.14 -31.23 -23.57
CA GLY A 427 11.13 -29.79 -23.30
C GLY A 427 12.08 -28.97 -24.19
N SER A 428 11.68 -27.74 -24.45
CA SER A 428 12.39 -26.78 -25.31
C SER A 428 12.77 -25.50 -24.54
N PRO A 429 14.04 -25.10 -24.57
CA PRO A 429 14.46 -23.81 -24.01
C PRO A 429 14.34 -22.68 -25.05
N SER A 430 13.82 -21.54 -24.63
CA SER A 430 13.72 -20.29 -25.40
C SER A 430 14.21 -19.11 -24.57
N ALA A 431 15.39 -18.59 -24.87
CA ALA A 431 15.95 -17.46 -24.15
C ALA A 431 15.24 -16.14 -24.47
N GLY A 432 15.33 -15.20 -23.53
CA GLY A 432 14.85 -13.83 -23.71
C GLY A 432 15.76 -12.99 -24.61
N VAL A 433 15.19 -11.96 -25.22
CA VAL A 433 15.91 -11.00 -26.06
C VAL A 433 16.37 -9.81 -25.23
N GLY A 434 17.58 -9.31 -25.51
CA GLY A 434 18.10 -8.10 -24.88
C GLY A 434 17.29 -6.85 -25.25
N GLY A 435 17.14 -5.95 -24.28
CA GLY A 435 16.47 -4.68 -24.44
C GLY A 435 17.27 -3.69 -25.28
N THR A 436 16.60 -2.74 -25.92
CA THR A 436 17.30 -1.71 -26.72
C THR A 436 17.80 -0.56 -25.84
N GLY A 437 19.00 -0.07 -26.15
CA GLY A 437 19.58 1.10 -25.51
C GLY A 437 18.83 2.38 -25.88
N GLY A 438 18.63 3.24 -24.88
CA GLY A 438 17.90 4.49 -24.94
C GLY A 438 18.59 5.56 -25.78
N ALA A 439 17.80 6.42 -26.42
CA ALA A 439 18.35 7.51 -27.23
C ALA A 439 18.92 8.63 -26.34
N GLY A 440 20.11 9.14 -26.68
CA GLY A 440 20.66 10.36 -26.11
C GLY A 440 20.04 11.66 -26.67
N GLY A 441 20.33 12.77 -25.99
CA GLY A 441 20.00 14.13 -26.42
C GLY A 441 20.92 14.68 -27.52
N LEU A 442 20.78 15.97 -27.84
CA LEU A 442 21.56 16.66 -28.88
C LEU A 442 23.08 16.51 -28.71
N ALA A 443 23.55 16.42 -27.47
CA ALA A 443 24.95 16.27 -27.11
C ALA A 443 25.27 14.95 -26.39
N GLY A 444 24.30 14.03 -26.24
CA GLY A 444 24.47 12.79 -25.49
C GLY A 444 24.61 11.56 -26.39
N ALA A 445 25.24 10.52 -25.86
CA ALA A 445 25.33 9.22 -26.51
C ALA A 445 24.02 8.44 -26.34
N ARG A 446 23.80 7.48 -27.25
CA ARG A 446 22.82 6.41 -27.07
C ARG A 446 23.39 5.43 -26.03
N GLY A 447 22.54 4.84 -25.20
CA GLY A 447 22.91 3.68 -24.40
C GLY A 447 23.16 2.45 -25.28
N ASP A 448 23.85 1.48 -24.72
CA ASP A 448 24.14 0.20 -25.34
C ASP A 448 22.88 -0.70 -25.32
N ASP A 449 22.76 -1.59 -26.31
CA ASP A 449 21.71 -2.61 -26.32
C ASP A 449 22.13 -3.75 -25.37
N GLY A 450 21.16 -4.33 -24.66
CA GLY A 450 21.38 -5.50 -23.79
C GLY A 450 21.71 -6.76 -24.59
N ALA A 451 22.34 -7.73 -23.94
CA ALA A 451 22.62 -9.03 -24.53
C ALA A 451 21.35 -9.89 -24.58
N ASP A 452 21.26 -10.75 -25.60
CA ASP A 452 20.29 -11.85 -25.60
C ASP A 452 20.69 -12.91 -24.58
N GLY A 453 19.72 -13.56 -23.97
CA GLY A 453 19.94 -14.70 -23.09
C GLY A 453 20.42 -15.93 -23.87
N THR A 454 20.78 -16.97 -23.12
CA THR A 454 21.22 -18.26 -23.62
C THR A 454 20.14 -19.30 -23.46
N ALA A 455 19.92 -20.10 -24.51
CA ALA A 455 19.00 -21.23 -24.49
C ALA A 455 19.84 -22.52 -24.49
N GLY A 456 19.72 -23.32 -23.44
CA GLY A 456 20.61 -24.44 -23.18
C GLY A 456 19.89 -25.68 -22.66
N ARG A 457 20.58 -26.80 -22.77
CA ARG A 457 20.26 -28.00 -22.00
C ARG A 457 21.36 -28.26 -20.99
N GLU A 458 21.00 -28.70 -19.80
CA GLU A 458 21.98 -29.11 -18.79
C GLU A 458 22.77 -30.32 -19.26
N SER A 459 24.04 -30.11 -19.62
CA SER A 459 24.92 -31.22 -19.94
C SER A 459 25.43 -31.89 -18.67
N ASP A 460 25.30 -33.22 -18.58
CA ASP A 460 25.79 -34.12 -17.51
C ASP A 460 27.31 -34.04 -17.15
N ASP A 461 28.06 -33.07 -17.70
CA ASP A 461 29.52 -32.97 -17.56
C ASP A 461 29.94 -31.64 -16.92
N ASP A 462 29.83 -31.52 -15.58
CA ASP A 462 30.79 -30.76 -14.74
C ASP A 462 30.94 -31.34 -13.31
#